data_AF-A0A024E9Z6-F1
#
_entry.id   AF-A0A024E9Z6-F1
#
_cell.length_a   1.000
_cell.length_b   1.000
_cell.length_c   1.000
_cell.angle_alpha   90.00
_cell.angle_beta   90.00
_cell.angle_gamma   90.00
#
_symmetry.space_group_name_H-M   'P 1'
#
loop_
_entity.id
_entity.type
_entity.pdbx_description
1 polymer ?
#
loop_
_entity_poly.entity_id
_entity_poly.type
_entity_poly.pdbx_seq_one_letter_code
_entity_poly.pdbx_strand_id
1 'polypeptide(L)'
;MRGPYLKPDDLDIGEAREDGTLVYAADGLTPFEAEQPAWKPSIHMPRWASRILLEITDVRVERLQNISGDQAEAEGVDAAMCQQYLETSPSRFECKEAVIHGFAGLWQSTGGNWDANPRVWVVEFKQVKP
;
A
#
# COMPACT_ATOMS: atom_id res chain seq x y z
N MET A 1 -0.86 30.13 17.85
CA MET A 1 -1.32 29.04 16.95
C MET A 1 -0.10 28.20 16.59
N ARG A 2 -0.05 26.95 17.04
CA ARG A 2 0.97 25.99 16.57
C ARG A 2 0.62 25.65 15.11
N GLY A 3 1.60 25.68 14.21
CA GLY A 3 1.39 25.44 12.79
C GLY A 3 0.79 24.06 12.51
N PRO A 4 0.34 23.78 11.27
CA PRO A 4 -0.37 22.54 10.91
C PRO A 4 0.46 21.25 11.05
N TYR A 5 1.74 21.36 11.42
CA TYR A 5 2.65 20.23 11.56
C TYR A 5 3.27 20.27 12.96
N LEU A 6 2.72 19.45 13.87
CA LEU A 6 3.30 19.19 15.18
C LEU A 6 4.70 18.61 15.00
N LYS A 7 5.73 19.25 15.57
CA LYS A 7 7.10 18.71 15.59
C LYS A 7 7.30 17.88 16.86
N PRO A 8 8.23 16.90 16.87
CA PRO A 8 8.54 16.13 18.08
C PRO A 8 8.90 17.03 19.27
N ASP A 9 9.66 18.11 19.02
CA ASP A 9 10.10 19.05 20.06
C ASP A 9 8.96 19.91 20.65
N ASP A 10 7.78 19.91 20.02
CA ASP A 10 6.61 20.69 20.46
C ASP A 10 5.63 19.86 21.33
N LEU A 11 5.97 18.60 21.64
CA LEU A 11 5.09 17.63 22.29
C LEU A 11 5.84 16.74 23.29
N ASP A 12 5.18 16.45 24.41
CA ASP A 12 5.51 15.27 25.21
C ASP A 12 4.88 14.05 24.53
N ILE A 13 5.71 13.16 23.97
CA ILE A 13 5.25 11.98 23.23
C ILE A 13 4.54 10.98 24.15
N GLY A 14 4.90 10.93 25.44
CA GLY A 14 4.25 10.06 26.42
C GLY A 14 2.83 10.53 26.69
N GLU A 15 2.69 11.79 27.08
CA GLU A 15 1.38 12.42 27.34
C GLU A 15 0.47 12.37 26.10
N ALA A 16 1.03 12.68 24.92
CA ALA A 16 0.29 12.67 23.66
C ALA A 16 -0.21 11.27 23.24
N ARG A 17 0.40 10.20 23.73
CA ARG A 17 -0.09 8.82 23.53
C ARG A 17 -1.17 8.45 24.53
N GLU A 18 -1.10 8.96 25.75
CA GLU A 18 -2.08 8.71 26.81
C GLU A 18 -3.39 9.47 26.56
N ASP A 19 -3.32 10.71 26.05
CA ASP A 19 -4.49 11.58 25.85
C ASP A 19 -5.19 11.41 24.48
N GLY A 20 -4.64 10.56 23.59
CA GLY A 20 -5.16 10.29 22.25
C GLY A 20 -4.65 11.21 21.14
N THR A 21 -3.80 12.21 21.44
CA THR A 21 -3.27 13.16 20.44
C THR A 21 -2.43 12.48 19.34
N LEU A 22 -1.70 11.42 19.69
CA LEU A 22 -0.85 10.61 18.81
C LEU A 22 -1.25 9.13 18.80
N VAL A 23 -2.55 8.83 18.85
CA VAL A 23 -3.06 7.46 18.68
C VAL A 23 -3.72 7.36 17.31
N TYR A 24 -3.25 6.45 16.47
CA TYR A 24 -3.78 6.19 15.14
C TYR A 24 -4.25 4.74 15.01
N ALA A 25 -5.13 4.46 14.05
CA ALA A 25 -5.71 3.13 13.86
C ALA A 25 -4.68 2.00 13.67
N ALA A 26 -3.45 2.33 13.26
CA ALA A 26 -2.38 1.37 13.06
C ALA A 26 -1.64 0.97 14.36
N ASP A 27 -1.78 1.73 15.45
CA ASP A 27 -0.94 1.60 16.67
C ASP A 27 -1.31 0.42 17.59
N GLY A 28 -2.25 -0.44 17.17
CA GLY A 28 -2.65 -1.65 17.89
C GLY A 28 -3.97 -1.48 18.65
N LEU A 29 -4.49 -2.59 19.20
CA LEU A 29 -5.87 -2.72 19.70
C LEU A 29 -6.17 -2.04 21.04
N THR A 30 -5.32 -1.13 21.53
CA THR A 30 -5.55 -0.40 22.79
C THR A 30 -6.29 0.92 22.53
N PRO A 31 -7.40 0.89 21.76
CA PRO A 31 -8.67 1.21 22.40
C PRO A 31 -9.88 0.45 21.83
N PHE A 32 -9.73 -0.79 21.31
CA PHE A 32 -10.90 -1.59 20.88
C PHE A 32 -11.84 -1.95 22.04
N GLU A 33 -11.32 -1.88 23.27
CA GLU A 33 -12.06 -2.16 24.51
C GLU A 33 -12.67 -0.90 25.15
N ALA A 34 -12.45 0.29 24.57
CA ALA A 34 -13.06 1.54 25.03
C ALA A 34 -14.38 1.79 24.28
N GLU A 35 -15.42 2.22 25.02
CA GLU A 35 -16.73 2.58 24.43
C GLU A 35 -16.65 3.70 23.38
N GLN A 36 -15.54 4.47 23.37
CA GLN A 36 -15.21 5.46 22.35
C GLN A 36 -13.71 5.46 22.05
N PRO A 37 -13.26 4.90 20.91
CA PRO A 37 -11.86 4.92 20.54
C PRO A 37 -11.40 6.36 20.18
N ALA A 38 -10.44 6.88 20.93
CA ALA A 38 -9.89 8.24 20.79
C ALA A 38 -8.77 8.36 19.73
N TRP A 39 -8.79 7.53 18.68
CA TRP A 39 -7.75 7.62 17.65
C TRP A 39 -8.07 8.72 16.63
N LYS A 40 -7.02 9.38 16.15
CA LYS A 40 -7.11 10.43 15.13
C LYS A 40 -6.98 9.83 13.74
N PRO A 41 -7.75 10.29 12.74
CA PRO A 41 -7.56 9.88 11.35
C PRO A 41 -6.10 10.07 10.88
N SER A 42 -5.55 9.06 10.19
CA SER A 42 -4.15 9.07 9.70
C SER A 42 -3.85 10.22 8.72
N ILE A 43 -4.87 10.82 8.10
CA ILE A 43 -4.72 12.04 7.29
C ILE A 43 -4.20 13.25 8.10
N HIS A 44 -4.32 13.20 9.43
CA HIS A 44 -3.77 14.20 10.35
C HIS A 44 -2.50 13.72 11.06
N MET A 45 -1.95 12.57 10.67
CA MET A 45 -0.70 12.05 11.21
C MET A 45 0.47 12.94 10.75
N PRO A 46 1.31 13.44 11.68
CA PRO A 46 2.49 14.17 11.29
C PRO A 46 3.47 13.23 10.60
N ARG A 47 4.23 13.74 9.62
CA ARG A 47 5.11 12.92 8.76
C ARG A 47 6.13 12.12 9.57
N TRP A 48 6.72 12.73 10.60
CA TRP A 48 7.71 12.09 11.47
C TRP A 48 7.16 10.86 12.22
N ALA A 49 5.86 10.78 12.45
CA ALA A 49 5.21 9.65 13.13
C ALA A 49 4.75 8.55 12.17
N SER A 50 4.86 8.77 10.85
CA SER A 50 4.45 7.79 9.85
C SER A 50 5.43 6.61 9.78
N ARG A 51 4.89 5.39 9.60
CA ARG A 51 5.71 4.18 9.41
C ARG A 51 6.44 4.17 8.08
N ILE A 52 5.82 4.76 7.07
CA ILE A 52 6.36 4.86 5.72
C ILE A 52 5.93 6.19 5.10
N LEU A 53 6.86 6.83 4.41
CA LEU A 53 6.61 8.03 3.62
C LEU A 53 6.96 7.73 2.16
N LEU A 54 5.98 7.90 1.28
CA LEU A 54 6.10 7.66 -0.15
C LEU A 54 5.93 8.99 -0.89
N GLU A 55 6.94 9.38 -1.65
CA GLU A 55 6.88 10.53 -2.57
C GLU A 55 6.40 10.03 -3.93
N ILE A 56 5.26 10.55 -4.41
CA ILE A 56 4.75 10.24 -5.75
C ILE A 56 5.67 10.91 -6.78
N THR A 57 6.20 10.12 -7.71
CA THR A 57 7.14 10.57 -8.75
C THR A 57 6.48 10.72 -10.11
N ASP A 58 5.43 9.95 -10.40
CA ASP A 58 4.67 10.02 -11.65
C ASP A 58 3.22 9.52 -11.46
N VAL A 59 2.30 10.03 -12.27
CA VAL A 59 0.90 9.58 -12.33
C VAL A 59 0.44 9.57 -13.78
N ARG A 60 0.01 8.41 -14.27
CA ARG A 60 -0.45 8.24 -15.65
C ARG A 60 -1.64 7.29 -15.77
N VAL A 61 -2.29 7.32 -16.93
CA VAL A 61 -3.42 6.43 -17.25
C VAL A 61 -3.01 5.41 -18.29
N GLU A 62 -3.11 4.12 -17.96
CA GLU A 62 -2.75 3.01 -18.84
C GLU A 62 -3.88 1.97 -18.93
N ARG A 63 -3.76 1.03 -19.87
CA ARG A 63 -4.59 -0.18 -19.88
C ARG A 63 -4.01 -1.17 -18.87
N LEU A 64 -4.87 -1.84 -18.11
CA LEU A 64 -4.45 -2.83 -17.12
C LEU A 64 -3.50 -3.90 -17.69
N GLN A 65 -3.81 -4.42 -18.88
CA GLN A 65 -3.02 -5.47 -19.52
C GLN A 65 -1.76 -4.93 -20.24
N ASN A 66 -1.48 -3.63 -20.19
CA ASN A 66 -0.22 -3.07 -20.67
C ASN A 66 0.91 -3.17 -19.62
N ILE A 67 0.62 -3.72 -18.44
CA ILE A 67 1.60 -3.93 -17.38
C ILE A 67 2.78 -4.80 -17.87
N SER A 68 4.00 -4.40 -17.54
CA SER A 68 5.20 -5.19 -17.80
C SER A 68 5.46 -6.22 -16.69
N GLY A 69 6.31 -7.21 -16.95
CA GLY A 69 6.78 -8.15 -15.92
C GLY A 69 7.41 -7.43 -14.72
N ASP A 70 8.31 -6.48 -14.96
CA ASP A 70 8.97 -5.70 -13.90
C ASP A 70 7.96 -4.89 -13.05
N GLN A 71 6.92 -4.34 -13.69
CA GLN A 71 5.84 -3.66 -12.97
C GLN A 71 5.02 -4.64 -12.13
N ALA A 72 4.71 -5.83 -12.66
CA ALA A 72 4.00 -6.86 -11.92
C ALA A 72 4.80 -7.34 -10.68
N GLU A 73 6.13 -7.49 -10.79
CA GLU A 73 6.99 -7.77 -9.63
C GLU A 73 6.97 -6.61 -8.61
N ALA A 74 7.01 -5.36 -9.08
CA ALA A 74 6.97 -4.18 -8.21
C ALA A 74 5.63 -4.03 -7.45
N GLU A 75 4.52 -4.47 -8.04
CA GLU A 75 3.20 -4.55 -7.40
C GLU A 75 3.10 -5.68 -6.35
N GLY A 76 4.13 -6.52 -6.24
CA GLY A 76 4.23 -7.55 -5.21
C GLY A 76 3.91 -8.98 -5.68
N VAL A 77 3.96 -9.25 -6.98
CA VAL A 77 3.90 -10.64 -7.47
C VAL A 77 5.17 -11.38 -7.03
N ASP A 78 4.98 -12.51 -6.35
CA ASP A 78 6.08 -13.34 -5.87
C ASP A 78 6.23 -14.66 -6.66
N ALA A 79 7.26 -15.42 -6.31
CA ALA A 79 7.57 -16.69 -6.94
C ALA A 79 6.47 -17.75 -6.74
N ALA A 80 5.72 -17.70 -5.62
CA ALA A 80 4.64 -18.65 -5.35
C ALA A 80 3.44 -18.39 -6.27
N MET A 81 3.09 -17.11 -6.51
CA MET A 81 2.07 -16.73 -7.48
C MET A 81 2.45 -17.17 -8.90
N CYS A 82 3.73 -17.01 -9.28
CA CYS A 82 4.24 -17.49 -10.56
C CYS A 82 4.18 -19.03 -10.67
N GLN A 83 4.51 -19.74 -9.59
CA GLN A 83 4.54 -21.20 -9.58
C GLN A 83 3.14 -21.80 -9.76
N GLN A 84 2.11 -21.22 -9.12
CA GLN A 84 0.72 -21.65 -9.31
C GLN A 84 0.30 -21.62 -10.79
N TYR A 85 0.76 -20.61 -11.54
CA TYR A 85 0.53 -20.54 -12.98
C TYR A 85 1.31 -21.63 -13.75
N LEU A 86 2.61 -21.80 -13.47
CA LEU A 86 3.44 -22.79 -14.16
C LEU A 86 2.96 -24.25 -13.98
N GLU A 87 2.34 -24.56 -12.84
CA GLU A 87 1.77 -25.87 -12.55
C GLU A 87 0.48 -26.15 -13.33
N THR A 88 -0.28 -25.09 -13.65
CA THR A 88 -1.59 -25.18 -14.31
C THR A 88 -1.54 -24.86 -15.81
N SER A 89 -0.45 -24.25 -16.29
CA SER A 89 -0.29 -23.87 -17.70
C SER A 89 0.16 -25.05 -18.58
N PRO A 90 -0.49 -25.28 -19.74
CA PRO A 90 -0.10 -26.33 -20.68
C PRO A 90 1.27 -26.07 -21.33
N SER A 91 1.77 -24.83 -21.30
CA SER A 91 3.05 -24.40 -21.86
C SER A 91 3.99 -23.93 -20.75
N ARG A 92 4.66 -24.89 -20.09
CA ARG A 92 5.60 -24.68 -18.97
C ARG A 92 6.86 -23.83 -19.29
N PHE A 93 6.94 -23.22 -20.47
CA PHE A 93 8.17 -22.65 -21.02
C PHE A 93 8.23 -21.11 -21.04
N GLU A 94 7.16 -20.39 -20.68
CA GLU A 94 7.16 -18.92 -20.69
C GLU A 94 7.12 -18.35 -19.26
N CYS A 95 8.25 -18.46 -18.55
CA CYS A 95 8.41 -17.84 -17.22
C CYS A 95 8.15 -16.33 -17.22
N LYS A 96 8.36 -15.65 -18.36
CA LYS A 96 8.10 -14.20 -18.47
C LYS A 96 6.61 -13.83 -18.42
N GLU A 97 5.73 -14.69 -18.92
CA GLU A 97 4.28 -14.50 -18.83
C GLU A 97 3.76 -14.86 -17.43
N ALA A 98 4.46 -15.73 -16.70
CA ALA A 98 4.02 -16.22 -15.39
C ALA A 98 3.84 -15.09 -14.36
N VAL A 99 4.68 -14.05 -14.41
CA VAL A 99 4.57 -12.89 -13.51
C VAL A 99 3.32 -12.05 -13.82
N ILE A 100 3.05 -11.79 -15.10
CA ILE A 100 1.84 -11.06 -15.52
C ILE A 100 0.59 -11.85 -15.15
N HIS A 101 0.63 -13.18 -15.28
CA HIS A 101 -0.45 -14.05 -14.81
C HIS A 101 -0.61 -14.04 -13.29
N GLY A 102 0.48 -14.00 -12.54
CA GLY A 102 0.46 -13.79 -11.08
C GLY A 102 -0.25 -12.48 -10.73
N PHE A 103 0.08 -11.39 -11.45
CA PHE A 103 -0.59 -10.11 -11.29
C PHE A 103 -2.08 -10.16 -11.67
N ALA A 104 -2.44 -10.88 -12.74
CA ALA A 104 -3.84 -11.07 -13.12
C ALA A 104 -4.64 -11.76 -12.00
N GLY A 105 -4.05 -12.78 -11.36
CA GLY A 105 -4.64 -13.44 -10.18
C GLY A 105 -4.75 -12.50 -8.98
N LEU A 106 -3.70 -11.72 -8.71
CA LEU A 106 -3.70 -10.70 -7.65
C LEU A 106 -4.81 -9.67 -7.87
N TRP A 107 -4.95 -9.13 -9.09
CA TRP A 107 -6.01 -8.20 -9.47
C TRP A 107 -7.41 -8.81 -9.30
N GLN A 108 -7.60 -10.06 -9.71
CA GLN A 108 -8.87 -10.76 -9.52
C GLN A 108 -9.20 -10.94 -8.03
N SER A 109 -8.20 -11.17 -7.18
CA SER A 109 -8.38 -11.32 -5.73
C SER A 109 -8.93 -10.06 -5.06
N THR A 110 -8.71 -8.88 -5.65
CA THR A 110 -9.30 -7.61 -5.16
C THR A 110 -10.74 -7.39 -5.65
N GLY A 111 -11.33 -8.36 -6.35
CA GLY A 111 -12.61 -8.22 -7.05
C GLY A 111 -12.50 -7.53 -8.41
N GLY A 112 -11.29 -7.31 -8.91
CA GLY A 112 -11.04 -6.73 -10.22
C GLY A 112 -11.35 -7.69 -11.37
N ASN A 113 -11.77 -7.16 -12.52
CA ASN A 113 -11.95 -7.94 -13.74
C ASN A 113 -10.73 -7.75 -14.67
N TRP A 114 -9.86 -8.75 -14.77
CA TRP A 114 -8.67 -8.75 -15.63
C TRP A 114 -9.04 -8.67 -17.13
N ASP A 115 -10.04 -9.45 -17.55
CA ASP A 115 -10.45 -9.56 -18.96
C ASP A 115 -11.13 -8.29 -19.48
N ALA A 116 -11.70 -7.48 -18.59
CA ALA A 116 -12.26 -6.17 -18.97
C ALA A 116 -11.19 -5.18 -19.46
N ASN A 117 -9.91 -5.43 -19.15
CA ASN A 117 -8.77 -4.58 -19.48
C ASN A 117 -9.08 -3.07 -19.27
N PRO A 118 -9.50 -2.66 -18.06
CA PRO A 118 -9.91 -1.30 -17.78
C PRO A 118 -8.75 -0.31 -17.93
N ARG A 119 -9.09 0.99 -18.01
CA ARG A 119 -8.09 2.04 -17.80
C ARG A 119 -7.85 2.19 -16.30
N VAL A 120 -6.58 2.17 -15.91
CA VAL A 120 -6.14 2.28 -14.52
C VAL A 120 -5.20 3.48 -14.36
N TRP A 121 -5.12 3.98 -13.13
CA TRP A 121 -4.09 4.93 -12.74
C TRP A 121 -2.85 4.16 -12.32
N VAL A 122 -1.72 4.44 -12.95
CA VAL A 122 -0.41 3.96 -12.53
C VAL A 122 0.23 5.08 -11.72
N VAL A 123 0.57 4.77 -10.46
CA VAL A 123 1.16 5.72 -9.52
C VAL A 123 2.55 5.23 -9.15
N GLU A 124 3.57 5.93 -9.62
CA GLU A 124 4.95 5.62 -9.23
C GLU A 124 5.34 6.41 -7.99
N PHE A 125 6.12 5.76 -7.12
CA PHE A 125 6.60 6.38 -5.91
C PHE A 125 7.99 5.89 -5.52
N LYS A 126 8.67 6.69 -4.71
CA LYS A 126 9.89 6.27 -4.00
C LYS A 126 9.68 6.40 -2.49
N GLN A 127 10.29 5.49 -1.74
CA GLN A 127 10.33 5.60 -0.29
C GLN A 127 11.31 6.71 0.12
N VAL A 128 10.86 7.58 1.03
CA VAL A 128 11.69 8.63 1.63
C VAL A 128 11.67 8.49 3.16
N LYS A 129 12.64 9.12 3.84
CA LYS A 129 12.69 9.10 5.31
C LYS A 129 11.63 10.06 5.88
N PRO A 130 10.86 9.63 6.90
CA PRO A 130 10.01 10.49 7.71
C PRO A 130 10.74 11.69 8.33
#